data_AF-A0AAW2A1V3-F1
#
_entry.id   AF-A0AAW2A1V3-F1
#
_cell.length_a   1.000
_cell.length_b   1.000
_cell.length_c   1.000
_cell.angle_alpha   90.00
_cell.angle_beta   90.00
_cell.angle_gamma   90.00
#
_symmetry.space_group_name_H-M   'P 1'
#
loop_
_entity.id
_entity.type
_entity.pdbx_description
1 polymer ?
#
loop_
_entity_poly.entity_id
_entity_poly.type
_entity_poly.pdbx_seq_one_letter_code
_entity_poly.pdbx_strand_id
1 'polypeptide(L)'
;MTGVTVCCGTVNSIKALWETRIKKSKDELKKDSEQRDRRAVGRLTGAWEDRITLAKLKEKVVTEEGRVILRIEKEEWKTLPPALVQLSQIQEWQLHRIGLQRIPRFISSFESLIVLDLSRNSVTEIPKEIGKLTRLRELLLSYNRVSYVPEELGCCENLEKLELAMNRDLDELPTELSNLKKLYHLDLSMNQFTTIPDCVVNLPSLEWLDMGSNRLESLPDDIHRMEKLHTLWLPRNELEYLPDNISHMQSLDTLVLSKNKLRDIPPLMEGMSNLRFVNFRDNPLTYDVTLPDLKEDVDEEENDREMFGREFMHYYIQEARKRGSQTFMSVLNVTLDGVSETASSL
;
A
#
# COMPACT_ATOMS: atom_id res chain seq x y z
N MET A 1 11.96 -12.49 107.05
CA MET A 1 12.76 -13.05 105.93
C MET A 1 11.84 -13.12 104.73
N THR A 2 11.86 -12.09 103.89
CA THR A 2 11.04 -11.97 102.68
C THR A 2 11.83 -12.56 101.50
N GLY A 3 11.28 -13.60 100.88
CA GLY A 3 11.88 -14.26 99.73
C GLY A 3 11.90 -13.35 98.52
N VAL A 4 13.08 -13.13 97.94
CA VAL A 4 13.24 -12.47 96.64
C VAL A 4 12.97 -13.50 95.56
N THR A 5 11.74 -13.50 95.05
CA THR A 5 11.37 -14.21 93.83
C THR A 5 12.01 -13.49 92.64
N VAL A 6 13.15 -14.00 92.17
CA VAL A 6 13.78 -13.53 90.93
C VAL A 6 12.88 -13.92 89.75
N CYS A 7 12.33 -12.93 89.06
CA CYS A 7 11.43 -13.09 87.93
C CYS A 7 12.15 -13.75 86.73
N CYS A 8 12.16 -15.08 86.69
CA CYS A 8 12.62 -15.89 85.55
C CYS A 8 11.66 -15.83 84.33
N GLY A 9 10.48 -15.22 84.47
CA GLY A 9 9.47 -15.14 83.40
C GLY A 9 9.81 -14.16 82.27
N THR A 10 10.52 -13.07 82.58
CA THR A 10 10.77 -11.98 81.62
C THR A 10 11.91 -12.31 80.65
N VAL A 11 12.97 -12.98 81.12
CA VAL A 11 14.13 -13.36 80.29
C VAL A 11 13.79 -14.47 79.29
N ASN A 12 13.00 -15.47 79.71
CA ASN A 12 12.52 -16.52 78.81
C ASN A 12 11.55 -15.99 77.75
N SER A 13 10.71 -15.01 78.10
CA SER A 13 9.81 -14.35 77.15
C SER A 13 10.57 -13.52 76.11
N ILE A 14 11.62 -12.80 76.52
CA ILE A 14 12.49 -12.05 75.61
C ILE A 14 13.26 -13.02 74.69
N LYS A 15 13.79 -14.14 75.22
CA LYS A 15 14.47 -15.16 74.42
C LYS A 15 13.54 -15.77 73.36
N ALA A 16 12.31 -16.12 73.73
CA ALA A 16 11.32 -16.66 72.80
C ALA A 16 10.92 -15.65 71.70
N LEU A 17 10.80 -14.36 72.05
CA LEU A 17 10.54 -13.28 71.09
C LEU A 17 11.72 -13.10 70.12
N TRP A 18 12.96 -13.17 70.61
CA TRP A 18 14.16 -13.09 69.78
C TRP A 18 14.29 -14.29 68.84
N GLU A 19 14.05 -15.52 69.32
CA GLU A 19 14.06 -16.73 68.50
C GLU A 19 12.98 -16.69 67.42
N THR A 20 11.78 -16.20 67.75
CA THR A 20 10.69 -16.01 66.77
C THR A 20 11.07 -14.99 65.70
N ARG A 21 11.72 -13.89 66.10
CA ARG A 21 12.18 -12.85 65.17
C ARG A 21 13.31 -13.33 64.25
N ILE A 22 14.25 -14.11 64.77
CA ILE A 22 15.31 -14.75 63.98
C ILE A 22 14.70 -15.75 62.99
N LYS A 23 13.74 -16.56 63.43
CA LYS A 23 13.04 -17.53 62.56
C LYS A 23 12.30 -16.82 61.43
N LYS A 24 11.54 -15.77 61.76
CA LYS A 24 10.83 -14.95 60.77
C LYS A 24 11.79 -14.32 59.76
N SER A 25 12.91 -13.76 60.21
CA SER A 25 13.93 -13.17 59.34
C SER A 25 14.60 -14.22 58.43
N LYS A 26 14.86 -15.43 58.94
CA LYS A 26 15.38 -16.54 58.13
C LYS A 26 14.35 -17.01 57.09
N ASP A 27 13.08 -17.08 57.45
CA ASP A 27 11.99 -17.48 56.54
C ASP A 27 11.78 -16.43 55.44
N GLU A 28 11.90 -15.13 55.75
CA GLU A 28 11.86 -14.03 54.77
C GLU A 28 13.05 -14.11 53.80
N LEU A 29 14.28 -14.29 54.30
CA LEU A 29 15.47 -14.48 53.46
C LEU A 29 15.37 -15.70 52.54
N LYS A 30 14.77 -16.80 53.03
CA LYS A 30 14.57 -18.01 52.24
C LYS A 30 13.55 -17.79 51.13
N LYS A 31 12.42 -17.13 51.41
CA LYS A 31 11.42 -16.76 50.40
C LYS A 31 11.99 -15.83 49.33
N ASP A 32 12.81 -14.87 49.72
CA ASP A 32 13.49 -13.96 48.79
C ASP A 32 14.49 -14.69 47.88
N SER A 33 15.25 -15.65 48.43
CA SER A 33 16.15 -16.52 47.65
C SER A 33 15.37 -17.37 46.66
N GLU A 34 14.31 -18.06 47.11
CA GLU A 34 13.48 -18.90 46.25
C GLU A 34 12.80 -18.09 45.13
N GLN A 35 12.39 -16.85 45.40
CA GLN A 35 11.80 -15.98 44.39
C GLN A 35 12.85 -15.49 43.38
N ARG A 36 14.09 -15.23 43.81
CA ARG A 36 15.22 -14.93 42.91
C ARG A 36 15.58 -16.13 42.05
N ASP A 37 15.62 -17.33 42.62
CA ASP A 37 15.93 -18.57 41.91
C ASP A 37 14.84 -18.89 40.89
N ARG A 38 13.54 -18.76 41.23
CA ARG A 38 12.43 -18.90 40.26
C ARG A 38 12.53 -17.89 39.12
N ARG A 39 12.88 -16.63 39.40
CA ARG A 39 13.13 -15.62 38.36
C ARG A 39 14.36 -15.95 37.52
N ALA A 40 15.41 -16.51 38.11
CA ALA A 40 16.61 -16.92 37.38
C ALA A 40 16.33 -18.12 36.47
N VAL A 41 15.63 -19.15 36.96
CA VAL A 41 15.18 -20.30 36.17
C VAL A 41 14.25 -19.86 35.04
N GLY A 42 13.28 -18.99 35.30
CA GLY A 42 12.40 -18.44 34.26
C GLY A 42 13.15 -17.64 33.18
N ARG A 43 14.21 -16.92 33.56
CA ARG A 43 15.09 -16.23 32.59
C ARG A 43 15.93 -17.22 31.76
N LEU A 44 16.42 -18.29 32.38
CA LEU A 44 17.18 -19.33 31.69
C LEU A 44 16.31 -20.12 30.71
N THR A 45 15.08 -20.45 31.08
CA THR A 45 14.13 -21.14 30.17
C THR A 45 13.77 -20.27 28.98
N GLY A 46 13.45 -18.98 29.19
CA GLY A 46 13.19 -18.06 28.08
C GLY A 46 14.40 -17.87 27.16
N ALA A 47 15.60 -17.73 27.72
CA ALA A 47 16.83 -17.62 26.93
C ALA A 47 17.13 -18.89 26.11
N TRP A 48 16.74 -20.07 26.60
CA TRP A 48 16.87 -21.32 25.88
C TRP A 48 15.85 -21.44 24.74
N GLU A 49 14.60 -21.05 24.98
CA GLU A 49 13.54 -20.97 23.95
C GLU A 49 13.91 -19.99 22.82
N ASP A 50 14.45 -18.82 23.17
CA ASP A 50 14.95 -17.83 22.22
C ASP A 50 16.09 -18.41 21.36
N ARG A 51 17.00 -19.19 21.97
CA ARG A 51 18.09 -19.85 21.24
C ARG A 51 17.60 -20.89 20.25
N ILE A 52 16.60 -21.69 20.62
CA ILE A 52 16.00 -22.68 19.71
C ILE A 52 15.28 -21.97 18.55
N THR A 53 14.52 -20.93 18.86
CA THR A 53 13.79 -20.14 17.86
C THR A 53 14.75 -19.47 16.89
N LEU A 54 15.85 -18.91 17.39
CA LEU A 54 16.91 -18.34 16.57
C LEU A 54 17.60 -19.39 15.70
N ALA A 55 17.83 -20.60 16.21
CA ALA A 55 18.41 -21.69 15.41
C ALA A 55 17.50 -22.04 14.22
N LYS A 56 16.19 -22.19 14.45
CA LYS A 56 15.19 -22.39 13.39
C LYS A 56 15.17 -21.25 12.39
N LEU A 57 15.25 -20.00 12.87
CA LEU A 57 15.32 -18.82 12.00
C LEU A 57 16.55 -18.84 11.10
N LYS A 58 17.71 -19.21 11.63
CA LYS A 58 18.96 -19.28 10.86
C LYS A 58 18.90 -20.32 9.74
N GLU A 59 18.17 -21.42 9.93
CA GLU A 59 17.94 -22.41 8.87
C GLU A 59 17.09 -21.87 7.72
N LYS A 60 16.30 -20.83 7.95
CA LYS A 60 15.48 -20.14 6.94
C LYS A 60 16.21 -18.98 6.25
N VAL A 61 17.44 -18.68 6.68
CA VAL A 61 18.27 -17.64 6.06
C VAL A 61 19.06 -18.26 4.92
N VAL A 62 18.87 -17.72 3.72
CA VAL A 62 19.61 -18.10 2.52
C VAL A 62 20.43 -16.92 2.03
N THR A 63 21.47 -17.18 1.25
CA THR A 63 22.25 -16.14 0.60
C THR A 63 22.17 -16.35 -0.91
N GLU A 64 21.54 -15.42 -1.61
CA GLU A 64 21.33 -15.45 -3.06
C GLU A 64 21.84 -14.13 -3.63
N GLU A 65 22.64 -14.17 -4.69
CA GLU A 65 23.18 -12.98 -5.38
C GLU A 65 23.91 -11.96 -4.47
N GLY A 66 24.48 -12.44 -3.36
CA GLY A 66 25.15 -11.58 -2.37
C GLY A 66 24.20 -10.89 -1.39
N ARG A 67 22.89 -11.12 -1.48
CA ARG A 67 21.89 -10.68 -0.49
C ARG A 67 21.64 -11.77 0.56
N VAL A 68 21.49 -11.34 1.81
CA VAL A 68 21.06 -12.22 2.91
C VAL A 68 19.54 -12.16 2.99
N ILE A 69 18.88 -13.27 2.69
CA ILE A 69 17.43 -13.37 2.53
C ILE A 69 16.84 -14.26 3.62
N LEU A 70 15.81 -13.79 4.30
CA LEU A 70 14.99 -14.60 5.19
C LEU A 70 13.76 -15.08 4.42
N ARG A 71 13.71 -16.37 4.12
CA ARG A 71 12.60 -17.00 3.39
C ARG A 71 11.79 -17.88 4.34
N ILE A 72 10.57 -17.47 4.65
CA ILE A 72 9.66 -18.25 5.49
C ILE A 72 8.42 -18.57 4.67
N GLU A 73 8.22 -19.87 4.47
CA GLU A 73 7.07 -20.41 3.75
C GLU A 73 6.30 -21.33 4.69
N LYS A 74 4.97 -21.35 4.54
CA LYS A 74 4.02 -22.17 5.31
C LYS A 74 3.84 -21.67 6.76
N GLU A 75 2.72 -22.08 7.37
CA GLU A 75 2.04 -21.46 8.53
C GLU A 75 2.79 -21.47 9.89
N GLU A 76 4.11 -21.29 9.92
CA GLU A 76 4.87 -21.49 11.16
C GLU A 76 4.84 -20.28 12.12
N TRP A 77 4.60 -19.03 11.68
CA TRP A 77 4.53 -17.87 12.57
C TRP A 77 3.46 -16.82 12.22
N LYS A 78 2.41 -16.74 13.05
CA LYS A 78 1.47 -15.60 13.05
C LYS A 78 2.08 -14.31 13.58
N THR A 79 3.16 -14.43 14.37
CA THR A 79 3.92 -13.33 14.95
C THR A 79 5.41 -13.67 14.91
N LEU A 80 6.22 -12.75 14.39
CA LEU A 80 7.67 -12.94 14.33
C LEU A 80 8.30 -12.79 15.73
N PRO A 81 9.20 -13.70 16.13
CA PRO A 81 9.81 -13.70 17.46
C PRO A 81 10.85 -12.58 17.61
N PRO A 82 10.97 -11.93 18.79
CA PRO A 82 11.96 -10.86 19.02
C PRO A 82 13.42 -11.28 18.82
N ALA A 83 13.74 -12.57 18.98
CA ALA A 83 15.07 -13.11 18.72
C ALA A 83 15.56 -12.85 17.28
N LEU A 84 14.64 -12.58 16.34
CA LEU A 84 14.96 -12.24 14.95
C LEU A 84 15.89 -11.02 14.85
N VAL A 85 15.84 -10.09 15.81
CA VAL A 85 16.73 -8.91 15.86
C VAL A 85 18.22 -9.28 15.83
N GLN A 86 18.60 -10.48 16.28
CA GLN A 86 19.98 -10.96 16.20
C GLN A 86 20.47 -11.23 14.76
N LEU A 87 19.56 -11.17 13.78
CA LEU A 87 19.81 -11.35 12.36
C LEU A 87 19.64 -10.02 11.60
N SER A 88 19.94 -8.88 12.22
CA SER A 88 19.77 -7.53 11.64
C SER A 88 20.55 -7.28 10.35
N GLN A 89 21.50 -8.15 9.99
CA GLN A 89 22.20 -8.12 8.70
C GLN A 89 21.36 -8.58 7.51
N ILE A 90 20.17 -9.16 7.74
CA ILE A 90 19.26 -9.57 6.67
C ILE A 90 18.89 -8.36 5.81
N GLN A 91 18.99 -8.53 4.50
CA GLN A 91 18.71 -7.50 3.51
C GLN A 91 17.34 -7.70 2.84
N GLU A 92 16.77 -8.90 2.92
CA GLU A 92 15.51 -9.19 2.25
C GLU A 92 14.64 -10.13 3.10
N TRP A 93 13.38 -9.75 3.29
CA TRP A 93 12.37 -10.57 3.95
C TRP A 93 11.38 -11.05 2.90
N GLN A 94 11.29 -12.37 2.73
CA GLN A 94 10.32 -13.02 1.85
C GLN A 94 9.40 -13.88 2.71
N LEU A 95 8.32 -13.27 3.20
CA LEU A 95 7.40 -13.87 4.16
C LEU A 95 6.00 -14.05 3.55
N HIS A 96 5.90 -14.87 2.51
CA HIS A 96 4.64 -15.05 1.78
C HIS A 96 3.72 -16.09 2.45
N ARG A 97 2.44 -15.76 2.64
CA ARG A 97 1.41 -16.70 3.14
C ARG A 97 1.74 -17.36 4.49
N ILE A 98 2.27 -16.59 5.44
CA ILE A 98 2.55 -17.09 6.81
C ILE A 98 1.42 -16.76 7.81
N GLY A 99 0.44 -15.95 7.40
CA GLY A 99 -0.64 -15.50 8.27
C GLY A 99 -0.19 -14.44 9.28
N LEU A 100 0.85 -13.66 8.93
CA LEU A 100 1.36 -12.58 9.77
C LEU A 100 0.27 -11.53 9.97
N GLN A 101 -0.02 -11.18 11.23
CA GLN A 101 -1.07 -10.20 11.54
C GLN A 101 -0.53 -8.78 11.71
N ARG A 102 0.73 -8.65 12.13
CA ARG A 102 1.36 -7.35 12.39
C ARG A 102 2.84 -7.41 12.04
N ILE A 103 3.34 -6.32 11.47
CA ILE A 103 4.77 -6.10 11.31
C ILE A 103 5.33 -5.75 12.70
N PRO A 104 6.37 -6.44 13.18
CA PRO A 104 6.92 -6.16 14.49
C PRO A 104 7.62 -4.79 14.53
N ARG A 105 7.47 -4.03 15.61
CA ARG A 105 8.14 -2.71 15.79
C ARG A 105 9.66 -2.79 15.74
N PHE A 106 10.22 -3.95 16.10
CA PHE A 106 11.66 -4.19 15.99
C PHE A 106 12.16 -4.27 14.54
N ILE A 107 11.28 -4.17 13.54
CA ILE A 107 11.65 -4.02 12.13
C ILE A 107 12.66 -2.87 11.94
N SER A 108 12.55 -1.82 12.75
CA SER A 108 13.51 -0.72 12.81
C SER A 108 14.98 -1.13 13.06
N SER A 109 15.23 -2.35 13.56
CA SER A 109 16.60 -2.86 13.77
C SER A 109 17.24 -3.39 12.48
N PHE A 110 16.47 -3.55 11.40
CA PHE A 110 16.91 -4.10 10.12
C PHE A 110 17.29 -2.96 9.16
N GLU A 111 18.20 -2.07 9.59
CA GLU A 111 18.62 -0.89 8.80
C GLU A 111 19.26 -1.24 7.44
N SER A 112 19.69 -2.50 7.26
CA SER A 112 20.22 -3.03 6.00
C SER A 112 19.15 -3.62 5.07
N LEU A 113 17.87 -3.60 5.47
CA LEU A 113 16.78 -4.15 4.67
C LEU A 113 16.57 -3.34 3.38
N ILE A 114 16.52 -4.06 2.26
CA ILE A 114 16.35 -3.57 0.90
C ILE A 114 14.97 -3.96 0.37
N VAL A 115 14.54 -5.18 0.65
CA VAL A 115 13.25 -5.72 0.18
C VAL A 115 12.45 -6.26 1.37
N LEU A 116 11.21 -5.81 1.51
CA LEU A 116 10.27 -6.31 2.50
C LEU A 116 9.02 -6.82 1.77
N ASP A 117 9.01 -8.13 1.49
CA ASP A 117 7.86 -8.83 0.94
C ASP A 117 7.06 -9.51 2.06
N LEU A 118 5.90 -8.94 2.34
CA LEU A 118 4.90 -9.43 3.28
C LEU A 118 3.57 -9.72 2.55
N SER A 119 3.62 -9.94 1.24
CA SER A 119 2.43 -10.20 0.43
C SER A 119 1.65 -11.43 0.88
N ARG A 120 0.32 -11.39 0.70
CA ARG A 120 -0.61 -12.48 1.06
C ARG A 120 -0.53 -12.89 2.54
N ASN A 121 -0.57 -11.93 3.45
CA ASN A 121 -0.69 -12.17 4.89
C ASN A 121 -2.03 -11.65 5.43
N SER A 122 -2.08 -11.29 6.71
CA SER A 122 -3.23 -10.66 7.34
C SER A 122 -2.79 -9.41 8.11
N VAL A 123 -1.77 -8.72 7.58
CA VAL A 123 -1.20 -7.50 8.19
C VAL A 123 -2.27 -6.42 8.19
N THR A 124 -2.55 -5.86 9.36
CA THR A 124 -3.56 -4.80 9.52
C THR A 124 -2.97 -3.39 9.56
N GLU A 125 -1.71 -3.27 9.98
CA GLU A 125 -1.05 -1.98 10.19
C GLU A 125 0.41 -2.04 9.75
N ILE A 126 0.87 -0.94 9.15
CA ILE A 126 2.29 -0.67 8.94
C ILE A 126 2.76 0.18 10.14
N PRO A 127 3.74 -0.27 10.93
CA PRO A 127 4.22 0.45 12.09
C PRO A 127 5.07 1.65 11.65
N LYS A 128 5.00 2.76 12.39
CA LYS A 128 5.83 3.95 12.16
C LYS A 128 7.33 3.68 12.12
N GLU A 129 7.78 2.63 12.79
CA GLU A 129 9.16 2.17 12.76
C GLU A 129 9.67 1.81 11.36
N ILE A 130 8.78 1.63 10.37
CA ILE A 130 9.13 1.46 8.95
C ILE A 130 9.99 2.62 8.43
N GLY A 131 9.75 3.85 8.91
CA GLY A 131 10.49 5.03 8.47
C GLY A 131 11.99 5.03 8.80
N LYS A 132 12.46 4.08 9.63
CA LYS A 132 13.89 3.91 9.89
C LYS A 132 14.60 3.09 8.82
N LEU A 133 13.87 2.41 7.93
CA LEU A 133 14.42 1.57 6.87
C LEU A 133 14.86 2.41 5.67
N THR A 134 15.85 3.28 5.88
CA THR A 134 16.31 4.24 4.87
C THR A 134 16.91 3.57 3.63
N ARG A 135 17.27 2.29 3.69
CA ARG A 135 17.78 1.49 2.56
C ARG A 135 16.70 0.68 1.82
N LEU A 136 15.46 0.71 2.30
CA LEU A 136 14.36 -0.04 1.70
C LEU A 136 14.10 0.49 0.29
N ARG A 137 14.08 -0.41 -0.68
CA ARG A 137 13.78 -0.16 -2.10
C ARG A 137 12.44 -0.74 -2.50
N GLU A 138 12.05 -1.88 -1.95
CA GLU A 138 10.78 -2.53 -2.29
C GLU A 138 9.97 -2.87 -1.04
N LEU A 139 8.73 -2.41 -1.00
CA LEU A 139 7.75 -2.74 0.03
C LEU A 139 6.53 -3.39 -0.62
N LEU A 140 6.39 -4.72 -0.45
CA LEU A 140 5.33 -5.50 -1.05
C LEU A 140 4.35 -5.94 0.03
N LEU A 141 3.18 -5.31 0.06
CA LEU A 141 2.12 -5.52 1.03
C LEU A 141 0.78 -5.90 0.38
N SER A 142 0.81 -6.30 -0.89
CA SER A 142 -0.37 -6.77 -1.61
C SER A 142 -1.06 -7.95 -0.93
N TYR A 143 -2.39 -8.01 -1.00
CA TYR A 143 -3.23 -9.04 -0.37
C TYR A 143 -3.07 -9.10 1.16
N ASN A 144 -3.23 -7.96 1.83
CA ASN A 144 -3.28 -7.86 3.29
C ASN A 144 -4.61 -7.21 3.73
N ARG A 145 -4.64 -6.65 4.94
CA ARG A 145 -5.78 -5.93 5.51
C ARG A 145 -5.33 -4.56 6.05
N VAL A 146 -4.34 -3.96 5.39
CA VAL A 146 -3.82 -2.65 5.77
C VAL A 146 -4.91 -1.63 5.57
N SER A 147 -5.27 -0.90 6.63
CA SER A 147 -6.28 0.16 6.55
C SER A 147 -5.66 1.56 6.51
N TYR A 148 -4.38 1.70 6.84
CA TYR A 148 -3.70 2.99 6.92
C TYR A 148 -2.20 2.84 6.66
N VAL A 149 -1.62 3.84 5.99
CA VAL A 149 -0.19 3.97 5.73
C VAL A 149 0.38 5.10 6.60
N PRO A 150 1.40 4.84 7.46
CA PRO A 150 1.97 5.86 8.34
C PRO A 150 2.74 6.93 7.58
N GLU A 151 2.69 8.17 8.09
CA GLU A 151 3.46 9.31 7.57
C GLU A 151 4.97 9.00 7.48
N GLU A 152 5.48 8.19 8.42
CA GLU A 152 6.88 7.81 8.47
C GLU A 152 7.32 6.93 7.28
N LEU A 153 6.40 6.36 6.50
CA LEU A 153 6.77 5.71 5.25
C LEU A 153 7.46 6.70 4.29
N GLY A 154 7.08 7.99 4.34
CA GLY A 154 7.73 9.06 3.58
C GLY A 154 9.23 9.26 3.90
N CYS A 155 9.73 8.72 5.02
CA CYS A 155 11.15 8.75 5.37
C CYS A 155 11.99 7.69 4.62
N CYS A 156 11.35 6.75 3.92
CA CYS A 156 12.04 5.72 3.15
C CYS A 156 12.49 6.28 1.79
N GLU A 157 13.41 7.25 1.78
CA GLU A 157 13.79 8.03 0.58
C GLU A 157 14.32 7.19 -0.60
N ASN A 158 14.75 5.95 -0.34
CA ASN A 158 15.22 5.01 -1.36
C ASN A 158 14.14 4.06 -1.90
N LEU A 159 12.88 4.21 -1.45
CA LEU A 159 11.79 3.36 -1.90
C LEU A 159 11.53 3.62 -3.39
N GLU A 160 11.55 2.53 -4.15
CA GLU A 160 11.44 2.48 -5.61
C GLU A 160 10.13 1.83 -6.04
N LYS A 161 9.69 0.81 -5.28
CA LYS A 161 8.48 0.04 -5.53
C LYS A 161 7.62 -0.10 -4.28
N LEU A 162 6.34 0.28 -4.39
CA LEU A 162 5.35 0.13 -3.33
C LEU A 162 4.12 -0.59 -3.89
N GLU A 163 3.84 -1.78 -3.38
CA GLU A 163 2.63 -2.51 -3.73
C GLU A 163 1.70 -2.65 -2.51
N LEU A 164 0.50 -2.10 -2.64
CA LEU A 164 -0.56 -2.10 -1.62
C LEU A 164 -1.88 -2.63 -2.21
N ALA A 165 -1.81 -3.44 -3.27
CA ALA A 165 -2.98 -4.00 -3.92
C ALA A 165 -3.82 -4.85 -2.96
N MET A 166 -5.13 -4.85 -3.13
CA MET A 166 -6.03 -5.78 -2.42
C MET A 166 -5.98 -5.62 -0.89
N ASN A 167 -5.88 -4.38 -0.40
CA ASN A 167 -6.03 -3.98 1.00
C ASN A 167 -7.39 -3.30 1.19
N ARG A 168 -8.43 -4.12 1.32
CA ARG A 168 -9.85 -3.75 1.12
C ARG A 168 -10.40 -2.58 1.93
N ASP A 169 -9.69 -2.08 2.93
CA ASP A 169 -10.09 -0.98 3.82
C ASP A 169 -9.20 0.27 3.64
N LEU A 170 -8.26 0.28 2.70
CA LEU A 170 -7.39 1.42 2.41
C LEU A 170 -8.09 2.39 1.44
N ASP A 171 -8.24 3.63 1.85
CA ASP A 171 -8.91 4.70 1.09
C ASP A 171 -8.13 6.04 1.05
N GLU A 172 -7.12 6.19 1.89
CA GLU A 172 -6.27 7.39 1.95
C GLU A 172 -4.77 7.06 2.04
N LEU A 173 -3.94 8.05 1.72
CA LEU A 173 -2.48 8.00 1.85
C LEU A 173 -1.97 9.29 2.53
N PRO A 174 -0.93 9.21 3.38
CA PRO A 174 -0.38 10.37 4.05
C PRO A 174 0.30 11.32 3.05
N THR A 175 0.27 12.63 3.33
CA THR A 175 0.85 13.65 2.45
C THR A 175 2.37 13.51 2.28
N GLU A 176 3.01 12.97 3.30
CA GLU A 176 4.45 12.71 3.41
C GLU A 176 4.93 11.67 2.40
N LEU A 177 4.02 10.88 1.81
CA LEU A 177 4.37 9.92 0.76
C LEU A 177 4.96 10.62 -0.48
N SER A 178 4.63 11.89 -0.70
CA SER A 178 5.24 12.73 -1.75
C SER A 178 6.76 12.92 -1.58
N ASN A 179 7.33 12.63 -0.41
CA ASN A 179 8.78 12.68 -0.17
C ASN A 179 9.54 11.53 -0.84
N LEU A 180 8.85 10.50 -1.35
CA LEU A 180 9.47 9.33 -1.98
C LEU A 180 9.97 9.65 -3.40
N LYS A 181 11.13 10.32 -3.46
CA LYS A 181 11.72 10.84 -4.71
C LYS A 181 12.14 9.78 -5.72
N LYS A 182 12.25 8.51 -5.32
CA LYS A 182 12.68 7.39 -6.18
C LYS A 182 11.55 6.42 -6.53
N LEU A 183 10.34 6.63 -5.99
CA LEU A 183 9.22 5.73 -6.21
C LEU A 183 8.77 5.84 -7.67
N TYR A 184 9.02 4.78 -8.45
CA TYR A 184 8.66 4.72 -9.85
C TYR A 184 7.46 3.80 -10.12
N HIS A 185 7.18 2.86 -9.20
CA HIS A 185 6.08 1.91 -9.31
C HIS A 185 5.20 1.92 -8.06
N LEU A 186 3.90 2.18 -8.27
CA LEU A 186 2.89 2.21 -7.22
C LEU A 186 1.65 1.41 -7.64
N ASP A 187 1.34 0.35 -6.88
CA ASP A 187 0.11 -0.43 -7.05
C ASP A 187 -0.84 -0.19 -5.86
N LEU A 188 -1.97 0.44 -6.14
CA LEU A 188 -3.09 0.70 -5.23
C LEU A 188 -4.38 0.03 -5.73
N SER A 189 -4.28 -0.96 -6.61
CA SER A 189 -5.45 -1.65 -7.17
C SER A 189 -6.25 -2.40 -6.11
N MET A 190 -7.55 -2.57 -6.33
CA MET A 190 -8.45 -3.34 -5.47
C MET A 190 -8.54 -2.80 -4.01
N ASN A 191 -8.61 -1.48 -3.86
CA ASN A 191 -8.77 -0.77 -2.58
C ASN A 191 -10.10 0.01 -2.57
N GLN A 192 -10.22 1.10 -1.79
CA GLN A 192 -11.44 1.91 -1.66
C GLN A 192 -11.25 3.39 -2.00
N PHE A 193 -10.22 3.75 -2.77
CA PHE A 193 -9.95 5.14 -3.16
C PHE A 193 -11.10 5.73 -3.99
N THR A 194 -11.52 6.95 -3.66
CA THR A 194 -12.55 7.71 -4.40
C THR A 194 -11.98 8.78 -5.34
N THR A 195 -10.71 9.14 -5.16
CA THR A 195 -9.92 9.99 -6.05
C THR A 195 -8.45 9.57 -6.01
N ILE A 196 -7.64 10.06 -6.94
CA ILE A 196 -6.17 9.95 -6.86
C ILE A 196 -5.69 10.92 -5.77
N PRO A 197 -5.03 10.46 -4.69
CA PRO A 197 -4.58 11.35 -3.63
C PRO A 197 -3.54 12.38 -4.10
N ASP A 198 -3.59 13.61 -3.58
CA ASP A 198 -2.64 14.69 -3.92
C ASP A 198 -1.17 14.27 -3.75
N CYS A 199 -0.87 13.43 -2.75
CA CYS A 199 0.49 12.95 -2.55
C CYS A 199 0.98 12.09 -3.71
N VAL A 200 0.10 11.35 -4.39
CA VAL A 200 0.43 10.53 -5.57
C VAL A 200 0.66 11.41 -6.80
N VAL A 201 -0.17 12.45 -6.98
CA VAL A 201 -0.01 13.43 -8.07
C VAL A 201 1.35 14.15 -7.98
N ASN A 202 1.86 14.34 -6.77
CA ASN A 202 3.11 15.04 -6.49
C ASN A 202 4.35 14.12 -6.42
N LEU A 203 4.26 12.84 -6.79
CA LEU A 203 5.42 11.94 -6.83
C LEU A 203 6.31 12.24 -8.06
N PRO A 204 7.57 12.70 -7.87
CA PRO A 204 8.38 13.28 -8.95
C PRO A 204 8.99 12.25 -9.90
N SER A 205 8.99 10.98 -9.51
CA SER A 205 9.60 9.89 -10.28
C SER A 205 8.63 8.78 -10.63
N LEU A 206 7.32 8.97 -10.41
CA LEU A 206 6.34 7.93 -10.65
C LEU A 206 6.17 7.68 -12.15
N GLU A 207 6.38 6.43 -12.58
CA GLU A 207 6.31 5.99 -13.96
C GLU A 207 5.14 5.05 -14.21
N TRP A 208 4.76 4.27 -13.20
CA TRP A 208 3.69 3.27 -13.29
C TRP A 208 2.75 3.40 -12.09
N LEU A 209 1.46 3.60 -12.37
CA LEU A 209 0.40 3.69 -11.38
C LEU A 209 -0.77 2.77 -11.76
N ASP A 210 -1.13 1.86 -10.85
CA ASP A 210 -2.37 1.09 -10.92
C ASP A 210 -3.31 1.43 -9.77
N MET A 211 -4.50 1.90 -10.13
CA MET A 211 -5.62 2.15 -9.23
C MET A 211 -6.90 1.47 -9.74
N GLY A 212 -6.78 0.38 -10.49
CA GLY A 212 -7.91 -0.40 -10.96
C GLY A 212 -8.71 -1.03 -9.82
N SER A 213 -10.01 -1.26 -10.04
CA SER A 213 -10.93 -1.83 -9.05
C SER A 213 -11.00 -1.02 -7.74
N ASN A 214 -11.05 0.30 -7.85
CA ASN A 214 -11.32 1.23 -6.75
C ASN A 214 -12.73 1.84 -6.92
N ARG A 215 -13.00 2.99 -6.30
CA ARG A 215 -14.25 3.74 -6.43
C ARG A 215 -14.00 5.14 -6.98
N LEU A 216 -13.02 5.30 -7.86
CA LEU A 216 -12.63 6.63 -8.35
C LEU A 216 -13.80 7.28 -9.11
N GLU A 217 -14.30 8.39 -8.61
CA GLU A 217 -15.43 9.13 -9.22
C GLU A 217 -14.95 10.18 -10.22
N SER A 218 -13.78 10.76 -9.98
CA SER A 218 -13.13 11.72 -10.86
C SER A 218 -11.59 11.59 -10.82
N LEU A 219 -10.94 12.21 -11.80
CA LEU A 219 -9.50 12.44 -11.79
C LEU A 219 -9.21 13.90 -11.41
N PRO A 220 -8.11 14.19 -10.72
CA PRO A 220 -7.76 15.55 -10.34
C PRO A 220 -7.42 16.42 -11.56
N ASP A 221 -7.80 17.70 -11.52
CA ASP A 221 -7.55 18.65 -12.63
C ASP A 221 -6.06 18.87 -12.91
N ASP A 222 -5.21 18.66 -11.90
CA ASP A 222 -3.76 18.79 -11.98
C ASP A 222 -3.03 17.45 -12.22
N ILE A 223 -3.73 16.42 -12.72
CA ILE A 223 -3.12 15.12 -13.09
C ILE A 223 -1.93 15.25 -14.05
N HIS A 224 -1.89 16.32 -14.85
CA HIS A 224 -0.78 16.64 -15.76
C HIS A 224 0.56 16.89 -15.05
N ARG A 225 0.58 17.12 -13.73
CA ARG A 225 1.80 17.25 -12.92
C ARG A 225 2.60 15.95 -12.83
N MET A 226 1.99 14.82 -13.14
CA MET A 226 2.65 13.51 -13.15
C MET A 226 3.52 13.36 -14.42
N GLU A 227 4.54 14.20 -14.57
CA GLU A 227 5.32 14.39 -15.80
C GLU A 227 6.05 13.14 -16.29
N LYS A 228 6.37 12.21 -15.39
CA LYS A 228 7.06 10.95 -15.73
C LYS A 228 6.13 9.75 -15.84
N LEU A 229 4.83 9.92 -15.66
CA LEU A 229 3.91 8.79 -15.69
C LEU A 229 3.75 8.26 -17.11
N HIS A 230 4.16 7.02 -17.31
CA HIS A 230 4.06 6.31 -18.59
C HIS A 230 2.80 5.46 -18.62
N THR A 231 2.49 4.79 -17.51
CA THR A 231 1.41 3.81 -17.45
C THR A 231 0.41 4.14 -16.34
N LEU A 232 -0.86 4.32 -16.72
CA LEU A 232 -1.96 4.61 -15.81
C LEU A 232 -3.10 3.60 -15.99
N TRP A 233 -3.31 2.77 -14.96
CA TRP A 233 -4.36 1.76 -14.92
C TRP A 233 -5.48 2.21 -14.00
N LEU A 234 -6.66 2.42 -14.59
CA LEU A 234 -7.89 2.82 -13.91
C LEU A 234 -9.10 1.92 -14.23
N PRO A 235 -8.95 0.63 -14.62
CA PRO A 235 -10.12 -0.17 -14.98
C PRO A 235 -11.02 -0.45 -13.78
N ARG A 236 -12.32 -0.63 -13.98
CA ARG A 236 -13.29 -0.97 -12.90
C ARG A 236 -13.33 0.12 -11.82
N ASN A 237 -13.60 1.35 -12.23
CA ASN A 237 -13.83 2.50 -11.35
C ASN A 237 -15.20 3.14 -11.70
N GLU A 238 -15.48 4.32 -11.15
CA GLU A 238 -16.76 5.03 -11.27
C GLU A 238 -16.63 6.33 -12.09
N LEU A 239 -15.57 6.47 -12.90
CA LEU A 239 -15.24 7.72 -13.61
C LEU A 239 -16.32 8.08 -14.63
N GLU A 240 -16.93 9.26 -14.51
CA GLU A 240 -17.94 9.76 -15.47
C GLU A 240 -17.35 10.59 -16.61
N TYR A 241 -16.24 11.28 -16.35
CA TYR A 241 -15.55 12.16 -17.30
C TYR A 241 -14.04 12.14 -17.05
N LEU A 242 -13.28 12.56 -18.07
CA LEU A 242 -11.85 12.81 -17.98
C LEU A 242 -11.60 14.33 -18.03
N PRO A 243 -10.66 14.87 -17.24
CA PRO A 243 -10.31 16.28 -17.31
C PRO A 243 -9.55 16.58 -18.62
N ASP A 244 -9.81 17.74 -19.22
CA ASP A 244 -9.15 18.19 -20.45
C ASP A 244 -7.62 18.24 -20.32
N ASN A 245 -7.12 18.51 -19.11
CA ASN A 245 -5.69 18.57 -18.80
C ASN A 245 -4.97 17.22 -18.93
N ILE A 246 -5.68 16.09 -19.05
CA ILE A 246 -5.04 14.79 -19.34
C ILE A 246 -4.25 14.84 -20.66
N SER A 247 -4.66 15.70 -21.60
CA SER A 247 -3.97 15.92 -22.87
C SER A 247 -2.56 16.51 -22.71
N HIS A 248 -2.24 17.10 -21.56
CA HIS A 248 -0.90 17.65 -21.26
C HIS A 248 0.07 16.60 -20.68
N MET A 249 -0.37 15.36 -20.43
CA MET A 249 0.49 14.29 -19.93
C MET A 249 1.37 13.74 -21.06
N GLN A 250 2.50 14.40 -21.32
CA GLN A 250 3.36 14.09 -22.47
C GLN A 250 4.02 12.72 -22.39
N SER A 251 4.32 12.20 -21.20
CA SER A 251 5.00 10.90 -21.06
C SER A 251 4.05 9.71 -21.09
N LEU A 252 2.73 9.94 -21.05
CA LEU A 252 1.75 8.87 -20.92
C LEU A 252 1.67 8.04 -22.21
N ASP A 253 2.01 6.76 -22.10
CA ASP A 253 1.97 5.78 -23.19
C ASP A 253 0.78 4.82 -23.10
N THR A 254 0.32 4.51 -21.89
CA THR A 254 -0.67 3.47 -21.63
C THR A 254 -1.73 4.00 -20.68
N LEU A 255 -2.98 4.05 -21.15
CA LEU A 255 -4.13 4.50 -20.37
C LEU A 255 -5.27 3.48 -20.42
N VAL A 256 -5.51 2.81 -19.29
CA VAL A 256 -6.56 1.77 -19.20
C VAL A 256 -7.76 2.30 -18.42
N LEU A 257 -8.88 2.52 -19.10
CA LEU A 257 -10.12 3.09 -18.55
C LEU A 257 -11.31 2.15 -18.67
N SER A 258 -11.08 0.86 -18.95
CA SER A 258 -12.17 -0.09 -19.20
C SER A 258 -13.05 -0.31 -17.98
N LYS A 259 -14.36 -0.51 -18.16
CA LYS A 259 -15.32 -0.71 -17.05
C LYS A 259 -15.39 0.52 -16.14
N ASN A 260 -15.69 1.67 -16.71
CA ASN A 260 -15.99 2.91 -15.99
C ASN A 260 -17.39 3.41 -16.39
N LYS A 261 -17.73 4.65 -16.05
CA LYS A 261 -18.98 5.33 -16.39
C LYS A 261 -18.77 6.46 -17.41
N LEU A 262 -17.69 6.41 -18.18
CA LEU A 262 -17.32 7.50 -19.09
C LEU A 262 -18.41 7.70 -20.13
N ARG A 263 -18.91 8.93 -20.22
CA ARG A 263 -19.93 9.33 -21.21
C ARG A 263 -19.32 9.89 -22.49
N ASP A 264 -18.11 10.42 -22.40
CA ASP A 264 -17.45 11.06 -23.52
C ASP A 264 -15.91 10.96 -23.43
N ILE A 265 -15.25 11.20 -24.56
CA ILE A 265 -13.79 11.27 -24.68
C ILE A 265 -13.41 12.74 -25.01
N PRO A 266 -12.58 13.41 -24.17
CA PRO A 266 -12.18 14.79 -24.43
C PRO A 266 -11.53 14.97 -25.82
N PRO A 267 -11.98 15.94 -26.63
CA PRO A 267 -11.43 16.16 -27.98
C PRO A 267 -9.94 16.48 -28.01
N LEU A 268 -9.38 17.02 -26.92
CA LEU A 268 -7.96 17.34 -26.78
C LEU A 268 -7.07 16.10 -26.70
N MET A 269 -7.64 14.92 -26.39
CA MET A 269 -6.90 13.66 -26.40
C MET A 269 -6.43 13.26 -27.80
N GLU A 270 -7.01 13.83 -28.87
CA GLU A 270 -6.51 13.63 -30.24
C GLU A 270 -5.05 14.08 -30.41
N GLY A 271 -4.60 15.06 -29.61
CA GLY A 271 -3.22 15.56 -29.62
C GLY A 271 -2.21 14.69 -28.87
N MET A 272 -2.64 13.64 -28.17
CA MET A 272 -1.78 12.77 -27.35
C MET A 272 -0.99 11.77 -28.20
N SER A 273 0.02 12.27 -28.93
CA SER A 273 0.81 11.47 -29.88
C SER A 273 1.66 10.35 -29.25
N ASN A 274 2.02 10.48 -27.97
CA ASN A 274 2.79 9.47 -27.24
C ASN A 274 1.94 8.31 -26.71
N LEU A 275 0.61 8.46 -26.71
CA LEU A 275 -0.30 7.41 -26.27
C LEU A 275 -0.27 6.25 -27.27
N ARG A 276 0.25 5.10 -26.83
CA ARG A 276 0.37 3.86 -27.61
C ARG A 276 -0.83 2.97 -27.38
N PHE A 277 -1.23 2.83 -26.12
CA PHE A 277 -2.35 1.98 -25.71
C PHE A 277 -3.39 2.80 -24.96
N VAL A 278 -4.64 2.70 -25.40
CA VAL A 278 -5.78 3.27 -24.67
C VAL A 278 -6.96 2.33 -24.71
N ASN A 279 -7.65 2.13 -23.58
CA ASN A 279 -8.77 1.19 -23.52
C ASN A 279 -9.99 1.83 -22.86
N PHE A 280 -11.01 2.10 -23.67
CA PHE A 280 -12.30 2.64 -23.24
C PHE A 280 -13.43 1.61 -23.17
N ARG A 281 -13.14 0.30 -23.32
CA ARG A 281 -14.18 -0.75 -23.36
C ARG A 281 -15.06 -0.74 -22.12
N ASP A 282 -16.30 -1.20 -22.26
CA ASP A 282 -17.26 -1.26 -21.16
C ASP A 282 -17.50 0.11 -20.49
N ASN A 283 -17.66 1.16 -21.30
CA ASN A 283 -18.10 2.48 -20.87
C ASN A 283 -19.38 2.90 -21.62
N PRO A 284 -20.30 3.63 -20.98
CA PRO A 284 -21.51 4.16 -21.60
C PRO A 284 -21.23 5.41 -22.45
N LEU A 285 -20.33 5.29 -23.43
CA LEU A 285 -19.98 6.39 -24.33
C LEU A 285 -21.19 6.81 -25.18
N THR A 286 -21.32 8.12 -25.43
CA THR A 286 -22.51 8.72 -26.05
C THR A 286 -22.69 8.28 -27.50
N TYR A 287 -21.58 8.14 -28.24
CA TYR A 287 -21.60 7.75 -29.64
C TYR A 287 -21.20 6.30 -29.81
N ASP A 288 -22.03 5.54 -30.52
CA ASP A 288 -21.67 4.21 -30.99
C ASP A 288 -20.80 4.35 -32.24
N VAL A 289 -19.56 3.86 -32.14
CA VAL A 289 -18.55 3.96 -33.19
C VAL A 289 -18.02 2.58 -33.49
N THR A 290 -18.34 2.09 -34.67
CA THR A 290 -17.81 0.84 -35.21
C THR A 290 -16.58 1.16 -36.06
N LEU A 291 -15.45 0.52 -35.76
CA LEU A 291 -14.28 0.60 -36.62
C LEU A 291 -14.54 -0.15 -37.93
N PRO A 292 -14.05 0.34 -39.08
CA PRO A 292 -14.16 -0.40 -40.34
C PRO A 292 -13.48 -1.78 -40.22
N ASP A 293 -14.08 -2.82 -40.80
CA ASP A 293 -13.47 -4.16 -40.85
C ASP A 293 -12.09 -4.08 -41.54
N LEU A 294 -11.03 -4.19 -40.75
CA LEU A 294 -9.68 -4.35 -41.26
C LEU A 294 -9.58 -5.75 -41.87
N LYS A 295 -9.17 -5.83 -43.14
CA LYS A 295 -9.07 -7.08 -43.89
C LYS A 295 -8.20 -8.09 -43.12
N GLU A 296 -8.70 -9.34 -43.06
CA GLU A 296 -8.25 -10.52 -42.31
C GLU A 296 -6.80 -11.03 -42.59
N ASP A 297 -5.88 -10.21 -43.11
CA ASP A 297 -4.56 -10.67 -43.62
C ASP A 297 -3.36 -10.28 -42.73
N VAL A 298 -3.52 -10.17 -41.41
CA VAL A 298 -2.36 -10.04 -40.50
C VAL A 298 -2.52 -11.03 -39.36
N ASP A 299 -1.52 -11.91 -39.23
CA ASP A 299 -1.40 -12.92 -38.19
C ASP A 299 -1.66 -12.30 -36.81
N GLU A 300 -2.78 -12.66 -36.17
CA GLU A 300 -3.24 -12.11 -34.89
C GLU A 300 -2.25 -12.38 -33.75
N GLU A 301 -1.22 -11.56 -33.62
CA GLU A 301 -0.47 -11.37 -32.38
C GLU A 301 -1.23 -10.39 -31.47
N GLU A 302 -1.09 -10.51 -30.14
CA GLU A 302 -1.77 -9.65 -29.16
C GLU A 302 -1.58 -8.14 -29.43
N ASN A 303 -0.50 -7.76 -30.12
CA ASN A 303 -0.21 -6.39 -30.60
C ASN A 303 -1.30 -5.80 -31.54
N ASP A 304 -2.02 -6.60 -32.32
CA ASP A 304 -3.07 -6.06 -33.20
C ASP A 304 -4.31 -5.63 -32.42
N ARG A 305 -4.57 -6.26 -31.25
CA ARG A 305 -5.65 -5.83 -30.34
C ARG A 305 -5.37 -4.46 -29.70
N GLU A 306 -4.11 -4.03 -29.70
CA GLU A 306 -3.61 -2.79 -29.09
C GLU A 306 -3.87 -1.55 -29.98
N MET A 307 -3.86 -1.70 -31.31
CA MET A 307 -4.10 -0.59 -32.25
C MET A 307 -5.55 -0.09 -32.24
N PHE A 308 -6.53 -0.97 -31.96
CA PHE A 308 -7.95 -0.60 -31.98
C PHE A 308 -8.30 0.50 -30.98
N GLY A 309 -7.63 0.55 -29.83
CA GLY A 309 -7.96 1.49 -28.77
C GLY A 309 -7.77 2.95 -29.17
N ARG A 310 -6.61 3.24 -29.77
CA ARG A 310 -6.24 4.58 -30.23
C ARG A 310 -7.00 4.98 -31.48
N GLU A 311 -7.18 4.07 -32.42
CA GLU A 311 -7.99 4.32 -33.61
C GLU A 311 -9.45 4.60 -33.21
N PHE A 312 -10.03 3.79 -32.33
CA PHE A 312 -11.36 4.01 -31.76
C PHE A 312 -11.48 5.41 -31.16
N MET A 313 -10.50 5.83 -30.35
CA MET A 313 -10.47 7.16 -29.75
C MET A 313 -10.53 8.27 -30.82
N HIS A 314 -9.70 8.18 -31.87
CA HIS A 314 -9.68 9.18 -32.94
C HIS A 314 -11.00 9.20 -33.73
N TYR A 315 -11.53 8.04 -34.12
CA TYR A 315 -12.81 7.94 -34.82
C TYR A 315 -13.96 8.49 -33.97
N TYR A 316 -13.96 8.18 -32.67
CA TYR A 316 -14.94 8.67 -31.73
C TYR A 316 -14.91 10.20 -31.62
N ILE A 317 -13.73 10.80 -31.48
CA ILE A 317 -13.59 12.27 -31.42
C ILE A 317 -14.06 12.92 -32.73
N GLN A 318 -13.77 12.33 -33.88
CA GLN A 318 -14.23 12.82 -35.18
C GLN A 318 -15.76 12.75 -35.31
N GLU A 319 -16.37 11.65 -34.90
CA GLU A 319 -17.82 11.47 -34.94
C GLU A 319 -18.53 12.44 -33.97
N ALA A 320 -17.99 12.62 -32.77
CA ALA A 320 -18.46 13.61 -31.81
C ALA A 320 -18.47 15.03 -32.39
N ARG A 321 -17.38 15.42 -33.09
CA ARG A 321 -17.29 16.74 -33.77
C ARG A 321 -18.32 16.89 -34.90
N LYS A 322 -18.53 15.85 -35.70
CA LYS A 322 -19.52 15.86 -36.79
C LYS A 322 -20.94 16.04 -36.26
N ARG A 323 -21.33 15.26 -35.24
CA ARG A 323 -22.68 15.31 -34.64
C ARG A 323 -22.91 16.58 -33.82
N GLY A 324 -21.89 17.06 -33.11
CA GLY A 324 -21.93 18.37 -32.45
C GLY A 324 -22.15 19.52 -33.44
N SER A 325 -21.45 19.49 -34.58
CA SER A 325 -21.62 20.50 -35.64
C SER A 325 -22.99 20.44 -36.31
N GLN A 326 -23.54 19.23 -36.54
CA GLN A 326 -24.89 19.05 -37.08
C GLN A 326 -25.97 19.56 -36.10
N THR A 327 -25.79 19.32 -34.81
CA THR A 327 -26.70 19.81 -33.76
C THR A 327 -26.68 21.34 -33.72
N PHE A 328 -25.50 21.96 -33.79
CA PHE A 328 -25.36 23.41 -33.84
C PHE A 328 -25.99 24.03 -35.10
N MET A 329 -25.80 23.42 -36.27
CA MET A 329 -26.44 23.85 -37.52
C MET A 329 -27.97 23.70 -37.49
N SER A 330 -28.50 22.64 -36.86
CA SER A 330 -29.95 22.49 -36.70
C SER A 330 -30.56 23.54 -35.77
N VAL A 331 -29.86 23.92 -34.69
CA VAL A 331 -30.33 24.96 -33.74
C VAL A 331 -30.25 26.35 -34.39
N LEU A 332 -29.24 26.62 -35.20
CA LEU A 332 -29.13 27.84 -36.00
C LEU A 332 -30.24 27.94 -37.05
N ASN A 333 -30.58 26.85 -37.74
CA ASN A 333 -31.68 26.87 -38.70
C ASN A 333 -33.03 27.11 -38.02
N VAL A 334 -33.30 26.49 -36.86
CA VAL A 334 -34.53 26.73 -36.09
C VAL A 334 -34.63 28.17 -35.58
N THR A 335 -33.50 28.78 -35.19
CA THR A 335 -33.48 30.19 -34.75
C THR A 335 -33.57 31.19 -35.89
N LEU A 336 -33.06 30.87 -37.08
CA LEU A 336 -33.20 31.72 -38.28
C LEU A 336 -34.62 31.65 -38.87
N ASP A 337 -35.24 30.47 -38.90
CA ASP A 337 -36.64 30.33 -39.36
C ASP A 337 -37.61 31.09 -38.44
N GLY A 338 -37.35 31.13 -37.13
CA GLY A 338 -38.13 31.91 -36.15
C GLY A 338 -37.97 33.44 -36.25
N VAL A 339 -36.94 33.94 -36.93
CA VAL A 339 -36.74 35.39 -37.16
C VAL A 339 -37.37 35.83 -38.48
N SER A 340 -37.59 34.92 -39.44
CA SER A 340 -38.21 35.27 -40.73
C SER A 340 -39.74 35.49 -40.65
N GLU A 341 -40.42 34.92 -39.66
CA GLU A 341 -41.88 35.06 -39.50
C GLU A 341 -42.34 36.38 -38.86
N THR A 342 -41.43 37.23 -38.36
CA THR A 342 -41.80 38.51 -37.73
C THR A 342 -41.55 39.76 -38.59
N ALA A 343 -41.01 39.60 -39.81
CA ALA A 343 -40.69 40.71 -40.70
C ALA A 343 -41.71 40.96 -41.84
N SER A 344 -42.79 40.19 -41.94
CA SER A 344 -43.85 40.38 -42.97
C SER A 344 -45.15 40.98 -42.46
N SER A 345 -45.15 41.61 -41.26
CA SER A 345 -46.31 42.31 -40.72
C SER A 345 -45.91 43.64 -40.07
N LEU A 346 -45.45 44.59 -40.87
CA LEU A 346 -45.48 46.03 -40.56
C LEU A 346 -45.84 46.83 -41.81
#